data_AF-A0A7L3UVC8-F1
#
_entry.id   AF-A0A7L3UVC8-F1
#
_cell.length_a   1.000
_cell.length_b   1.000
_cell.length_c   1.000
_cell.angle_alpha   90.00
_cell.angle_beta   90.00
_cell.angle_gamma   90.00
#
_symmetry.space_group_name_H-M   'P 1'
#
loop_
_entity.id
_entity.type
_entity.pdbx_description
1 polymer ?
#
loop_
_entity_poly.entity_id
_entity_poly.type
_entity_poly.pdbx_seq_one_letter_code
_entity_poly.pdbx_strand_id
1 'polypeptide(L)'
;PQAKDSDDEEEVVTVDRDHFMDEFFEQVEEIRGCIEKLSEDVEQVKKQHSAILAAPNPDEKTKQELEDLTADIKKTANKVRSKLKAIEQSIEQEEGLNRSSADLRIRKTQV
;
A
#
# COMPACT_ATOMS: atom_id res chain seq x y z
N PRO A 1 -27.07 -15.82 53.09
CA PRO A 1 -25.89 -16.44 52.43
C PRO A 1 -25.01 -15.36 51.79
N GLN A 2 -23.75 -15.31 52.24
CA GLN A 2 -22.61 -14.48 51.77
C GLN A 2 -22.41 -14.62 50.24
N ALA A 3 -22.27 -13.52 49.48
CA ALA A 3 -21.08 -12.68 49.21
C ALA A 3 -20.13 -13.26 48.14
N LYS A 4 -19.86 -12.45 47.09
CA LYS A 4 -18.58 -12.13 46.40
C LYS A 4 -17.60 -13.28 46.10
N ASP A 5 -16.91 -13.43 44.98
CA ASP A 5 -16.42 -12.56 43.90
C ASP A 5 -16.16 -13.47 42.70
N SER A 6 -16.26 -12.95 41.48
CA SER A 6 -15.33 -13.31 40.40
C SER A 6 -15.31 -12.11 39.46
N ASP A 7 -14.64 -11.08 39.95
CA ASP A 7 -14.13 -9.97 39.17
C ASP A 7 -12.88 -10.45 38.42
N ASP A 8 -12.67 -9.85 37.25
CA ASP A 8 -11.37 -9.63 36.64
C ASP A 8 -10.67 -10.80 35.90
N GLU A 9 -11.09 -11.03 34.65
CA GLU A 9 -10.14 -11.28 33.55
C GLU A 9 -10.67 -10.58 32.28
N GLU A 10 -10.90 -9.26 32.34
CA GLU A 10 -10.76 -8.46 31.11
C GLU A 10 -9.26 -8.46 30.79
N GLU A 11 -8.84 -9.40 29.95
CA GLU A 11 -7.49 -9.45 29.40
C GLU A 11 -7.26 -8.17 28.57
N VAL A 12 -6.74 -7.13 29.23
CA VAL A 12 -6.29 -5.88 28.61
C VAL A 12 -5.05 -6.20 27.78
N VAL A 13 -5.27 -6.67 26.55
CA VAL A 13 -4.26 -6.75 25.49
C VAL A 13 -4.61 -5.74 24.40
N THR A 14 -4.81 -4.48 24.79
CA THR A 14 -5.20 -3.42 23.86
C THR A 14 -4.01 -2.63 23.31
N VAL A 15 -2.87 -2.62 24.00
CA VAL A 15 -1.76 -1.70 23.68
C VAL A 15 -0.97 -2.12 22.43
N ASP A 16 -0.73 -3.41 22.21
CA ASP A 16 -0.01 -3.91 21.01
C ASP A 16 -0.91 -3.94 19.76
N ARG A 17 -2.23 -3.95 19.94
CA ARG A 17 -3.20 -4.07 18.84
C ARG A 17 -3.37 -2.77 18.07
N ASP A 18 -3.36 -1.63 18.76
CA ASP A 18 -3.43 -0.31 18.12
C ASP A 18 -2.17 -0.03 17.29
N HIS A 19 -0.99 -0.43 17.79
CA HIS A 19 0.28 -0.26 17.08
C HIS A 19 0.35 -1.06 15.77
N PHE A 20 -0.26 -2.24 15.73
CA PHE A 20 -0.34 -3.06 14.51
C PHE A 20 -1.22 -2.40 13.43
N MET A 21 -2.36 -1.81 13.83
CA MET A 21 -3.23 -1.11 12.89
C MET A 21 -2.61 0.20 12.41
N ASP A 22 -1.84 0.90 13.24
CA ASP A 22 -1.08 2.08 12.83
C ASP A 22 -0.08 1.73 11.72
N GLU A 23 0.70 0.66 11.88
CA GLU A 23 1.63 0.19 10.83
C GLU A 23 0.88 -0.16 9.54
N PHE A 24 -0.28 -0.81 9.66
CA PHE A 24 -1.12 -1.11 8.51
C PHE A 24 -1.58 0.15 7.77
N PHE A 25 -2.05 1.18 8.49
CA PHE A 25 -2.46 2.44 7.86
C PHE A 25 -1.28 3.19 7.24
N GLU A 26 -0.10 3.17 7.85
CA GLU A 26 1.12 3.71 7.24
C GLU A 26 1.45 3.00 5.92
N GLN A 27 1.34 1.66 5.88
CA GLN A 27 1.54 0.89 4.65
C GLN A 27 0.50 1.25 3.57
N VAL A 28 -0.77 1.44 3.94
CA VAL A 28 -1.83 1.84 3.01
C VAL A 28 -1.57 3.23 2.43
N GLU A 29 -1.22 4.21 3.26
CA GLU A 29 -0.90 5.56 2.81
C GLU A 29 0.35 5.57 1.91
N GLU A 30 1.36 4.76 2.20
CA GLU A 30 2.53 4.62 1.34
C GLU A 30 2.15 4.02 -0.04
N ILE A 31 1.30 2.99 -0.07
CA ILE A 31 0.82 2.39 -1.32
C ILE A 31 0.03 3.43 -2.12
N ARG A 32 -0.87 4.17 -1.46
CA ARG A 32 -1.66 5.22 -2.10
C ARG A 32 -0.77 6.30 -2.71
N GLY A 33 0.22 6.80 -1.97
CA GLY A 33 1.19 7.77 -2.50
C GLY A 33 1.99 7.21 -3.68
N CYS A 34 2.33 5.91 -3.68
CA CYS A 34 2.96 5.27 -4.83
C CYS A 34 2.02 5.19 -6.05
N ILE A 35 0.72 4.96 -5.85
CA ILE A 35 -0.29 4.94 -6.93
C ILE A 35 -0.49 6.34 -7.51
N GLU A 36 -0.56 7.36 -6.66
CA GLU A 36 -0.64 8.76 -7.09
C GLU A 36 0.59 9.15 -7.93
N LYS A 37 1.80 8.83 -7.45
CA LYS A 37 3.04 9.02 -8.23
C LYS A 37 3.00 8.28 -9.57
N LEU A 38 2.54 7.03 -9.60
CA LEU A 38 2.42 6.27 -10.85
C LEU A 38 1.50 6.96 -11.85
N SER A 39 0.39 7.53 -11.38
CA SER A 39 -0.53 8.28 -12.24
C SER A 39 0.16 9.50 -12.85
N GLU A 40 0.89 10.26 -12.03
CA GLU A 40 1.66 11.43 -12.47
C GLU A 40 2.76 11.05 -13.48
N ASP A 41 3.56 10.03 -13.19
CA ASP A 41 4.64 9.57 -14.06
C ASP A 41 4.08 9.12 -15.42
N VAL A 42 2.93 8.41 -15.44
CA VAL A 42 2.26 7.99 -16.67
C VAL A 42 1.77 9.17 -17.50
N GLU A 43 1.25 10.23 -16.87
CA GLU A 43 0.87 11.46 -17.57
C GLU A 43 2.08 12.17 -18.17
N GLN A 44 3.20 12.22 -17.44
CA GLN A 44 4.45 12.80 -17.94
C GLN A 44 5.00 12.03 -19.14
N VAL A 45 4.98 10.69 -19.10
CA VAL A 45 5.37 9.83 -20.24
C VAL A 45 4.54 10.15 -21.48
N LYS A 46 3.20 10.29 -21.34
CA LYS A 46 2.33 10.66 -22.47
C LYS A 46 2.73 12.01 -23.07
N LYS A 47 3.03 13.00 -22.22
CA LYS A 47 3.46 14.33 -22.66
C LYS A 47 4.80 14.31 -23.40
N GLN A 48 5.79 13.61 -22.85
CA GLN A 48 7.10 13.48 -23.49
C GLN A 48 7.04 12.68 -24.80
N HIS A 49 6.28 11.58 -24.84
CA HIS A 49 6.02 10.86 -26.08
C HIS A 49 5.40 11.77 -27.15
N SER A 50 4.41 12.58 -26.78
CA SER A 50 3.80 13.54 -27.69
C SER A 50 4.81 14.57 -28.21
N ALA A 51 5.68 15.10 -27.33
CA ALA A 51 6.70 16.07 -27.70
C ALA A 51 7.75 15.49 -28.67
N ILE A 52 8.21 14.25 -28.42
CA ILE A 52 9.18 13.55 -29.27
C ILE A 52 8.61 13.31 -30.66
N LEU A 53 7.35 12.87 -30.76
CA LEU A 53 6.69 12.61 -32.04
C LEU A 53 6.37 13.87 -32.84
N ALA A 54 6.15 15.00 -32.15
CA ALA A 54 5.88 16.29 -32.78
C ALA A 54 7.16 17.00 -33.27
N ALA A 55 8.33 16.62 -32.75
CA ALA A 55 9.60 17.26 -33.09
C ALA A 55 10.26 16.58 -34.31
N PRO A 56 10.64 17.32 -35.37
CA PRO A 56 11.35 16.75 -36.52
C PRO A 56 12.77 16.26 -36.15
N ASN A 57 13.38 16.83 -35.10
CA ASN A 57 14.63 16.36 -34.50
C ASN A 57 14.47 16.37 -32.97
N PRO A 58 14.06 15.27 -32.34
CA PRO A 58 13.84 15.21 -30.90
C PRO A 58 15.16 15.31 -30.13
N ASP A 59 15.16 16.13 -29.07
CA ASP A 59 16.30 16.33 -28.18
C ASP A 59 16.64 15.05 -27.40
N GLU A 60 17.94 14.76 -27.26
CA GLU A 60 18.41 13.54 -26.61
C GLU A 60 18.08 13.55 -25.11
N LYS A 61 18.04 14.74 -24.51
CA LYS A 61 17.62 14.92 -23.12
C LYS A 61 16.18 14.44 -22.91
N THR A 62 15.25 14.77 -23.82
CA THR A 62 13.84 14.35 -23.72
C THR A 62 13.69 12.84 -23.82
N LYS A 63 14.55 12.16 -24.60
CA LYS A 63 14.56 10.69 -24.65
C LYS A 63 15.08 10.10 -23.34
N GLN A 64 16.14 10.66 -22.77
CA GLN A 64 16.67 10.20 -21.49
C GLN A 64 15.64 10.35 -20.37
N GLU A 65 14.97 11.51 -20.29
CA GLU A 65 13.91 11.73 -19.29
C GLU A 65 12.76 10.72 -19.43
N LEU A 66 12.42 10.33 -20.66
CA LEU A 66 11.40 9.31 -20.93
C LEU A 66 11.82 7.90 -20.49
N GLU A 67 13.09 7.54 -20.72
CA GLU A 67 13.65 6.27 -20.24
C GLU A 67 13.67 6.23 -18.71
N ASP A 68 14.07 7.33 -18.07
CA ASP A 68 14.10 7.47 -16.61
C ASP A 68 12.69 7.34 -16.02
N LEU A 69 11.69 8.03 -16.58
CA LEU A 69 10.29 7.90 -16.17
C LEU A 69 9.77 6.47 -16.34
N THR A 70 10.13 5.79 -17.44
CA THR A 70 9.72 4.40 -17.66
C THR A 70 10.33 3.46 -16.61
N ALA A 71 11.59 3.69 -16.23
CA ALA A 71 12.26 2.94 -15.18
C ALA A 71 11.62 3.19 -13.81
N ASP A 72 11.30 4.44 -13.49
CA ASP A 72 10.65 4.84 -12.24
C ASP A 72 9.22 4.28 -12.12
N ILE A 73 8.44 4.30 -13.20
CA ILE A 73 7.13 3.64 -13.27
C ILE A 73 7.27 2.15 -12.95
N LYS A 74 8.20 1.47 -13.63
CA LYS A 74 8.41 0.03 -13.41
C LYS A 74 8.81 -0.27 -11.97
N LYS A 75 9.68 0.55 -11.38
CA LYS A 75 10.12 0.40 -10.00
C LYS A 75 8.97 0.62 -9.00
N THR A 76 8.21 1.70 -9.17
CA THR A 76 7.10 2.07 -8.29
C THR A 76 5.95 1.06 -8.40
N ALA A 77 5.62 0.59 -9.61
CA ALA A 77 4.61 -0.45 -9.83
C ALA A 77 5.00 -1.78 -9.17
N ASN A 78 6.27 -2.18 -9.25
CA ASN A 78 6.75 -3.36 -8.55
C ASN A 78 6.67 -3.21 -7.04
N LYS A 79 7.00 -2.03 -6.51
CA LYS A 79 6.89 -1.73 -5.07
C LYS A 79 5.44 -1.85 -4.58
N VAL A 80 4.49 -1.24 -5.30
CA VAL A 80 3.05 -1.35 -5.00
C VAL A 80 2.61 -2.81 -5.00
N ARG A 81 2.91 -3.55 -6.07
CA ARG A 81 2.57 -4.98 -6.18
C ARG A 81 3.13 -5.81 -5.04
N SER A 82 4.40 -5.61 -4.69
CA SER A 82 5.04 -6.36 -3.61
C SER A 82 4.43 -6.07 -2.25
N LYS A 83 4.07 -4.81 -1.96
CA LYS A 83 3.43 -4.43 -0.70
C LYS A 83 2.00 -4.97 -0.60
N LEU A 84 1.19 -4.82 -1.65
CA LEU A 84 -0.15 -5.41 -1.70
C LEU A 84 -0.12 -6.91 -1.46
N LYS A 85 0.79 -7.62 -2.14
CA LYS A 85 0.96 -9.06 -1.96
C LYS A 85 1.34 -9.44 -0.52
N ALA A 86 2.19 -8.65 0.15
CA ALA A 86 2.56 -8.90 1.53
C ALA A 86 1.36 -8.74 2.48
N ILE A 87 0.52 -7.72 2.25
CA ILE A 87 -0.70 -7.49 3.02
C ILE A 87 -1.71 -8.62 2.78
N GLU A 88 -1.96 -9.00 1.53
CA GLU A 88 -2.83 -10.12 1.17
C GLU A 88 -2.40 -11.41 1.88
N GLN A 89 -1.11 -11.76 1.83
CA GLN A 89 -0.57 -12.94 2.51
C GLN A 89 -0.76 -12.88 4.03
N SER A 90 -0.60 -11.71 4.64
CA SER A 90 -0.83 -11.53 6.07
C SER A 90 -2.31 -11.73 6.44
N ILE A 91 -3.23 -11.23 5.62
CA ILE A 91 -4.68 -11.41 5.78
C ILE A 91 -5.06 -12.90 5.66
N GLU A 92 -4.57 -13.59 4.63
CA GLU A 92 -4.83 -15.02 4.40
C GLU A 92 -4.35 -15.90 5.58
N GLN A 93 -3.18 -15.58 6.14
CA GLN A 93 -2.65 -16.27 7.32
C GLN A 93 -3.54 -16.09 8.56
N GLU A 94 -4.03 -14.87 8.80
CA GLU A 94 -4.90 -14.57 9.93
C GLU A 94 -6.27 -15.24 9.79
N GLU A 95 -6.81 -15.31 8.57
CA GLU A 95 -8.04 -16.05 8.25
C GLU A 95 -7.93 -17.55 8.47
N GLY A 96 -6.79 -18.15 8.11
CA GLY A 96 -6.54 -19.59 8.31
C GLY A 96 -6.60 -20.01 9.78
N LEU A 97 -6.42 -19.06 10.71
CA LEU A 97 -6.55 -19.27 12.15
C LEU A 97 -8.00 -19.13 12.66
N ASN A 98 -8.97 -18.89 11.77
CA ASN A 98 -10.39 -18.61 12.08
C ASN A 98 -10.60 -17.45 13.07
N ARG A 99 -9.65 -16.51 13.13
CA ARG A 99 -9.72 -15.33 14.00
C ARG A 99 -10.47 -14.20 13.27
N SER A 100 -11.80 -14.29 13.23
CA SER A 100 -12.62 -13.18 12.71
C SER A 100 -12.59 -12.00 13.69
N SER A 101 -11.93 -10.90 13.30
CA SER A 101 -11.80 -9.67 14.09
C SER A 101 -12.31 -8.45 13.31
N ALA A 102 -12.59 -7.35 14.02
CA ALA A 102 -12.90 -6.07 13.37
C ALA A 102 -11.71 -5.60 12.52
N ASP A 103 -10.49 -5.75 13.04
CA ASP A 103 -9.23 -5.38 12.40
C ASP A 103 -9.02 -6.13 11.08
N LEU A 104 -9.25 -7.45 11.08
CA LEU A 104 -9.19 -8.28 9.89
C LEU A 104 -10.17 -7.79 8.81
N ARG A 105 -11.41 -7.43 9.20
CA ARG A 105 -12.40 -6.89 8.24
C ARG A 105 -12.00 -5.52 7.69
N ILE A 106 -11.41 -4.66 8.52
CA ILE A 106 -10.88 -3.36 8.07
C ILE A 106 -9.77 -3.60 7.04
N ARG A 107 -8.81 -4.46 7.34
CA ARG A 107 -7.70 -4.78 6.43
C ARG A 107 -8.19 -5.36 5.10
N LYS A 108 -9.13 -6.31 5.13
CA LYS A 108 -9.77 -6.87 3.92
C LYS A 108 -10.52 -5.86 3.07
N THR A 109 -11.02 -4.77 3.66
CA THR A 109 -11.79 -3.76 2.94
C THR A 109 -10.89 -2.77 2.22
N GLN A 110 -9.67 -2.55 2.73
CA GLN A 110 -8.71 -1.59 2.19
C GLN A 110 -7.81 -2.17 1.08
N VAL A 111 -7.77 -3.50 0.93
CA VAL A 111 -6.95 -4.25 -0.05
C VAL A 111 -7.83 -4.73 -1.19
#